data_AF-A0A9P6QMK9-F1
#
_entry.id   AF-A0A9P6QMK9-F1
#
_cell.length_a   1.000
_cell.length_b   1.000
_cell.length_c   1.000
_cell.angle_alpha   90.00
_cell.angle_beta   90.00
_cell.angle_gamma   90.00
#
_symmetry.space_group_name_H-M   'P 1'
#
loop_
_entity.id
_entity.type
_entity.pdbx_description
1 polymer ?
#
loop_
_entity_poly.entity_id
_entity_poly.type
_entity_poly.pdbx_seq_one_letter_code
_entity_poly.pdbx_strand_id
1 'polypeptide(L)'
;MLNAQTFVWHLSGKLNVKALGHTVKDLDLNKDITVNAFNGLTGIKIEKFSLPGDDPAGKGILVNIDTSVNNPSAIQMYMGSLTLAISYKDTLMGYVSSSNLTMVRGPQTLSMKGYLVPQSTPEGLAITSEMMSRYIGNLETETIATGFEVKPDGVNSVEWLSTAVKQLKLTVALKSPAPLQLIKALNLGALGLTFTPPTAYQPATTSTGVIANYSLPDGFGFNIAFTQ
;
A
#
# COMPACT_ATOMS: atom_id res chain seq x y z
N MET A 1 0.83 13.37 -17.32
CA MET A 1 0.58 14.32 -16.21
C MET A 1 0.85 13.74 -14.82
N LEU A 2 0.62 12.44 -14.55
CA LEU A 2 0.85 11.88 -13.21
C LEU A 2 2.30 11.43 -12.98
N ASN A 3 2.97 10.88 -13.99
CA ASN A 3 4.40 10.54 -13.93
C ASN A 3 5.33 11.63 -14.50
N ALA A 4 4.77 12.67 -15.12
CA ALA A 4 5.57 13.71 -15.73
C ALA A 4 6.12 14.66 -14.65
N GLN A 5 7.30 15.24 -14.87
CA GLN A 5 7.83 16.30 -14.01
C GLN A 5 7.02 17.60 -14.18
N THR A 6 6.64 17.91 -15.41
CA THR A 6 5.85 19.09 -15.76
C THR A 6 4.80 18.75 -16.82
N PHE A 7 3.79 19.60 -16.95
CA PHE A 7 2.90 19.62 -18.10
C PHE A 7 2.64 21.06 -18.53
N VAL A 8 2.37 21.25 -19.83
CA VAL A 8 2.00 22.55 -20.38
C VAL A 8 0.49 22.64 -20.41
N TRP A 9 -0.06 23.63 -19.72
CA TRP A 9 -1.46 23.99 -19.79
C TRP A 9 -1.65 25.12 -20.79
N HIS A 10 -2.31 24.81 -21.90
CA HIS A 10 -2.74 25.80 -22.87
C HIS A 10 -4.03 26.46 -22.40
N LEU A 11 -3.95 27.74 -22.05
CA LEU A 11 -5.08 28.57 -21.67
C LEU A 11 -5.47 29.44 -22.87
N SER A 12 -6.64 29.16 -23.44
CA SER A 12 -7.23 29.92 -24.53
C SER A 12 -8.57 30.54 -24.11
N GLY A 13 -8.80 31.82 -24.38
CA GLY A 13 -10.08 32.45 -24.06
C GLY A 13 -10.09 33.96 -24.29
N LYS A 14 -11.15 34.62 -23.83
CA LYS A 14 -11.28 36.08 -23.86
C LYS A 14 -11.18 36.64 -22.45
N LEU A 15 -10.37 37.68 -22.26
CA LEU A 15 -10.15 38.36 -20.99
C LEU A 15 -10.74 39.77 -21.03
N ASN A 16 -11.21 40.21 -19.88
CA ASN A 16 -11.39 41.64 -19.61
C ASN A 16 -10.32 42.05 -18.59
N VAL A 17 -9.40 42.93 -18.99
CA VAL A 17 -8.33 43.42 -18.12
C VAL A 17 -8.68 44.83 -17.65
N LYS A 18 -8.67 45.06 -16.34
CA LYS A 18 -8.87 46.38 -15.74
C LYS A 18 -7.56 46.85 -15.11
N ALA A 19 -7.00 47.95 -15.63
CA ALA A 19 -5.80 48.57 -15.12
C ALA A 19 -5.93 50.10 -15.16
N LEU A 20 -5.49 50.79 -14.10
CA LEU A 20 -5.48 52.25 -14.00
C LEU A 20 -6.82 52.92 -14.39
N GLY A 21 -7.96 52.31 -14.03
CA GLY A 21 -9.29 52.85 -14.35
C GLY A 21 -9.81 52.53 -15.76
N HIS A 22 -8.99 51.97 -16.65
CA HIS A 22 -9.39 51.54 -17.99
C HIS A 22 -9.72 50.05 -18.02
N THR A 23 -10.74 49.67 -18.79
CA THR A 23 -11.10 48.27 -19.04
C THR A 23 -10.89 47.96 -20.51
N VAL A 24 -9.97 47.05 -20.79
CA VAL A 24 -9.80 46.48 -22.13
C VAL A 24 -10.61 45.19 -22.16
N LYS A 25 -11.59 45.12 -23.08
CA LYS A 25 -12.47 43.97 -23.24
C LYS A 25 -12.01 43.07 -24.39
N ASP A 26 -12.42 41.81 -24.34
CA ASP A 26 -12.27 40.83 -25.42
C ASP A 26 -10.82 40.58 -25.86
N LEU A 27 -9.87 40.69 -24.92
CA LEU A 27 -8.47 40.40 -25.19
C LEU A 27 -8.28 38.89 -25.36
N ASP A 28 -7.63 38.47 -26.45
CA ASP A 28 -7.30 37.08 -26.66
C ASP A 28 -6.24 36.61 -25.64
N LEU A 29 -6.67 35.71 -24.75
CA LEU A 29 -5.77 34.89 -23.97
C LEU A 29 -5.35 33.72 -24.82
N ASN A 30 -4.06 33.63 -25.07
CA ASN A 30 -3.42 32.43 -25.56
C ASN A 30 -2.09 32.31 -24.81
N LYS A 31 -2.07 31.45 -23.78
CA LYS A 31 -0.91 31.29 -22.91
C LYS A 31 -0.66 29.82 -22.59
N ASP A 32 0.58 29.42 -22.82
CA ASP A 32 1.13 28.19 -22.29
C ASP A 32 1.71 28.46 -20.90
N ILE A 33 1.14 27.80 -19.89
CA ILE A 33 1.69 27.80 -18.54
C ILE A 33 2.31 26.43 -18.28
N THR A 34 3.59 26.40 -17.95
CA THR A 34 4.25 25.17 -17.49
C THR A 34 3.98 24.98 -16.01
N VAL A 35 3.37 23.87 -15.65
CA VAL A 35 3.04 23.53 -14.27
C VAL A 35 3.76 22.25 -13.86
N ASN A 36 4.27 22.20 -12.63
CA ASN A 36 4.80 20.97 -12.05
C ASN A 36 3.68 19.94 -11.99
N ALA A 37 3.93 18.78 -12.58
CA ALA A 37 3.03 17.64 -12.50
C ALA A 37 3.29 16.86 -11.20
N PHE A 38 2.59 15.74 -11.00
CA PHE A 38 2.71 14.96 -9.75
C PHE A 38 4.06 14.24 -9.61
N ASN A 39 4.87 14.17 -10.67
CA ASN A 39 6.21 13.57 -10.68
C ASN A 39 6.28 12.18 -10.03
N GLY A 40 5.24 11.36 -10.21
CA GLY A 40 5.16 10.03 -9.62
C GLY A 40 5.11 10.00 -8.10
N LEU A 41 4.85 11.13 -7.43
CA LEU A 41 4.80 11.30 -5.96
C LEU A 41 6.02 10.68 -5.26
N THR A 42 7.08 11.45 -5.09
CA THR A 42 8.33 10.99 -4.48
C THR A 42 8.28 11.05 -2.95
N GLY A 43 9.04 10.17 -2.28
CA GLY A 43 9.20 10.21 -0.82
C GLY A 43 8.01 9.61 -0.08
N ILE A 44 7.39 8.59 -0.66
CA ILE A 44 6.25 7.90 -0.06
C ILE A 44 6.73 7.08 1.13
N LYS A 45 6.11 7.32 2.28
CA LYS A 45 6.42 6.59 3.52
C LYS A 45 5.15 6.06 4.15
N ILE A 46 5.15 4.78 4.49
CA ILE A 46 4.08 4.18 5.28
C ILE A 46 4.27 4.62 6.73
N GLU A 47 3.32 5.38 7.25
CA GLU A 47 3.30 5.83 8.64
C GLU A 47 2.56 4.83 9.53
N LYS A 48 1.50 4.21 8.99
CA LYS A 48 0.72 3.19 9.69
C LYS A 48 0.32 2.10 8.74
N PHE A 49 0.45 0.86 9.19
CA PHE A 49 -0.06 -0.32 8.51
C PHE A 49 -0.75 -1.21 9.55
N SER A 50 -2.01 -1.57 9.29
CA SER A 50 -2.79 -2.43 10.18
C SER A 50 -3.69 -3.37 9.38
N LEU A 51 -3.89 -4.56 9.92
CA LEU A 51 -4.70 -5.61 9.33
C LEU A 51 -5.82 -5.98 10.31
N PRO A 52 -6.93 -5.21 10.35
CA PRO A 52 -7.90 -5.29 11.44
C PRO A 52 -8.70 -6.60 11.51
N GLY A 53 -8.71 -7.42 10.46
CA GLY A 53 -9.47 -8.65 10.42
C GLY A 53 -9.74 -9.15 9.02
N ASP A 54 -10.53 -10.22 8.92
CA ASP A 54 -11.05 -10.72 7.66
C ASP A 54 -12.18 -9.81 7.14
N ASP A 55 -12.23 -9.64 5.82
CA ASP A 55 -13.30 -8.91 5.15
C ASP A 55 -14.62 -9.68 5.32
N PRO A 56 -15.69 -9.05 5.85
CA PRO A 56 -16.97 -9.72 6.07
C PRO A 56 -17.63 -10.27 4.81
N ALA A 57 -17.24 -9.77 3.62
CA ALA A 57 -17.73 -10.26 2.34
C ALA A 57 -16.83 -11.35 1.72
N GLY A 58 -15.83 -11.85 2.47
CA GLY A 58 -14.96 -12.94 2.06
C GLY A 58 -13.91 -12.57 1.01
N LYS A 59 -13.64 -11.27 0.81
CA LYS A 59 -12.68 -10.79 -0.20
C LYS A 59 -11.22 -11.00 0.19
N GLY A 60 -10.95 -11.34 1.45
CA GLY A 60 -9.62 -11.57 2.00
C GLY A 60 -9.42 -10.84 3.33
N ILE A 61 -8.23 -10.30 3.56
CA ILE A 61 -7.87 -9.65 4.83
C ILE A 61 -7.98 -8.14 4.66
N LEU A 62 -8.71 -7.45 5.54
CA LEU A 62 -8.82 -6.00 5.55
C LEU A 62 -7.46 -5.36 5.81
N VAL A 63 -7.23 -4.22 5.17
CA VAL A 63 -5.99 -3.45 5.29
C VAL A 63 -6.34 -1.98 5.53
N ASN A 64 -5.72 -1.35 6.51
CA ASN A 64 -5.66 0.11 6.61
C ASN A 64 -4.20 0.56 6.54
N ILE A 65 -3.93 1.52 5.66
CA ILE A 65 -2.61 2.10 5.44
C ILE A 65 -2.71 3.61 5.51
N ASP A 66 -1.90 4.23 6.36
CA ASP A 66 -1.67 5.68 6.34
C ASP A 66 -0.31 5.94 5.72
N THR A 67 -0.28 6.72 4.64
CA THR A 67 0.91 6.95 3.83
C THR A 67 1.19 8.44 3.72
N SER A 68 2.37 8.88 4.11
CA SER A 68 2.84 10.23 3.85
C SER A 68 3.27 10.36 2.39
N VAL A 69 2.73 11.35 1.69
CA VAL A 69 3.09 11.69 0.31
C VAL A 69 3.40 13.17 0.21
N ASN A 70 4.37 13.53 -0.63
CA ASN A 70 4.67 14.92 -0.95
C ASN A 70 4.29 15.21 -2.39
N ASN A 71 3.33 16.12 -2.59
CA ASN A 71 2.91 16.53 -3.93
C ASN A 71 3.67 17.80 -4.38
N PRO A 72 4.55 17.71 -5.40
CA PRO A 72 5.31 18.85 -5.90
C PRO A 72 4.49 19.78 -6.81
N SER A 73 3.28 19.37 -7.21
CA SER A 73 2.41 20.16 -8.08
C SER A 73 1.90 21.43 -7.38
N ALA A 74 1.84 22.52 -8.14
CA ALA A 74 1.23 23.77 -7.68
C ALA A 74 -0.30 23.74 -7.73
N ILE A 75 -0.89 22.70 -8.34
CA ILE A 75 -2.33 22.56 -8.54
C ILE A 75 -2.91 21.64 -7.48
N GLN A 76 -4.03 22.08 -6.89
CA GLN A 76 -4.90 21.24 -6.11
C GLN A 76 -5.84 20.46 -7.04
N MET A 77 -5.95 19.14 -6.85
CA MET A 77 -6.85 18.30 -7.64
C MET A 77 -7.75 17.47 -6.74
N TYR A 78 -9.06 17.61 -6.93
CA TYR A 78 -10.04 16.74 -6.29
C TYR A 78 -10.12 15.41 -7.06
N MET A 79 -9.79 14.30 -6.39
CA MET A 79 -9.80 12.95 -6.96
C MET A 79 -11.03 12.15 -6.52
N GLY A 80 -11.75 12.59 -5.47
CA GLY A 80 -12.89 11.85 -4.96
C GLY A 80 -12.45 10.49 -4.41
N SER A 81 -12.77 9.41 -5.10
CA SER A 81 -12.27 8.07 -4.76
C SER A 81 -11.07 7.69 -5.63
N LEU A 82 -9.95 7.33 -5.00
CA LEU A 82 -8.75 6.80 -5.66
C LEU A 82 -8.54 5.36 -5.21
N THR A 83 -8.48 4.43 -6.16
CA THR A 83 -8.12 3.02 -5.91
C THR A 83 -6.76 2.71 -6.51
N LEU A 84 -5.90 2.09 -5.71
CA LEU A 84 -4.58 1.61 -6.09
C LEU A 84 -4.53 0.08 -5.99
N ALA A 85 -3.90 -0.57 -6.96
CA ALA A 85 -3.58 -1.99 -6.96
C ALA A 85 -2.14 -2.17 -6.46
N ILE A 86 -1.97 -2.93 -5.38
CA ILE A 86 -0.67 -3.20 -4.77
C ILE A 86 -0.13 -4.51 -5.33
N SER A 87 1.10 -4.49 -5.84
CA SER A 87 1.81 -5.67 -6.31
C SER A 87 3.17 -5.84 -5.64
N TYR A 88 3.58 -7.10 -5.50
CA TYR A 88 4.91 -7.52 -5.06
C TYR A 88 5.41 -8.59 -6.03
N LYS A 89 6.61 -8.39 -6.61
CA LYS A 89 7.18 -9.28 -7.64
C LYS A 89 6.16 -9.65 -8.73
N ASP A 90 5.52 -8.62 -9.30
CA ASP A 90 4.50 -8.73 -10.35
C ASP A 90 3.23 -9.52 -9.98
N THR A 91 3.09 -9.91 -8.71
CA THR A 91 1.88 -10.57 -8.19
C THR A 91 1.00 -9.55 -7.49
N LEU A 92 -0.28 -9.51 -7.84
CA LEU A 92 -1.27 -8.64 -7.19
C LEU A 92 -1.51 -9.10 -5.76
N MET A 93 -1.12 -8.27 -4.79
CA MET A 93 -1.32 -8.52 -3.36
C MET A 93 -2.69 -8.04 -2.89
N GLY A 94 -3.23 -6.97 -3.48
CA GLY A 94 -4.52 -6.44 -3.05
C GLY A 94 -4.86 -5.08 -3.64
N TYR A 95 -5.99 -4.54 -3.20
CA TYR A 95 -6.46 -3.21 -3.59
C TYR A 95 -6.66 -2.34 -2.36
N VAL A 96 -6.23 -1.09 -2.45
CA VAL A 96 -6.47 -0.07 -1.42
C VAL A 96 -7.15 1.13 -2.05
N SER A 97 -8.07 1.75 -1.32
CA SER A 97 -8.87 2.88 -1.79
C SER A 97 -8.91 3.98 -0.75
N SER A 98 -8.90 5.23 -1.21
CA SER A 98 -9.14 6.41 -0.41
C SER A 98 -10.39 7.11 -0.93
N SER A 99 -11.19 7.70 -0.02
CA SER A 99 -12.39 8.46 -0.36
C SER A 99 -12.22 9.94 0.00
N ASN A 100 -12.92 10.81 -0.73
CA ASN A 100 -12.84 12.27 -0.59
C ASN A 100 -11.40 12.83 -0.70
N LEU A 101 -10.58 12.20 -1.54
CA LEU A 101 -9.19 12.56 -1.71
C LEU A 101 -9.07 13.88 -2.48
N THR A 102 -8.39 14.85 -1.85
CA THR A 102 -7.96 16.08 -2.51
C THR A 102 -6.45 16.16 -2.45
N MET A 103 -5.79 16.08 -3.60
CA MET A 103 -4.35 16.26 -3.66
C MET A 103 -4.01 17.74 -3.56
N VAL A 104 -3.42 18.13 -2.44
CA VAL A 104 -2.91 19.49 -2.19
C VAL A 104 -1.41 19.56 -2.43
N ARG A 105 -0.85 20.76 -2.63
CA ARG A 105 0.59 20.96 -2.72
C ARG A 105 1.26 20.70 -1.37
N GLY A 106 2.40 20.02 -1.39
CA GLY A 106 3.23 19.76 -0.21
C GLY A 106 2.95 18.40 0.44
N PRO A 107 3.47 18.19 1.68
CA PRO A 107 3.30 16.94 2.41
C PRO A 107 1.86 16.78 2.91
N GLN A 108 1.29 15.60 2.69
CA GLN A 108 -0.03 15.21 3.18
C GLN A 108 -0.05 13.72 3.52
N THR A 109 -0.95 13.32 4.41
CA THR A 109 -1.17 11.90 4.73
C THR A 109 -2.38 11.37 3.97
N LEU A 110 -2.18 10.29 3.22
CA LEU A 110 -3.22 9.53 2.55
C LEU A 110 -3.63 8.34 3.42
N SER A 111 -4.86 8.38 3.94
CA SER A 111 -5.48 7.22 4.58
C SER A 111 -6.19 6.37 3.52
N MET A 112 -5.78 5.12 3.42
CA MET A 112 -6.29 4.16 2.46
C MET A 112 -6.79 2.90 3.16
N LYS A 113 -7.92 2.39 2.69
CA LYS A 113 -8.54 1.14 3.18
C LYS A 113 -8.74 0.17 2.04
N GLY A 114 -8.51 -1.10 2.30
CA GLY A 114 -8.46 -2.10 1.26
C GLY A 114 -8.56 -3.51 1.77
N TYR A 115 -8.21 -4.44 0.90
CA TYR A 115 -8.11 -5.86 1.22
C TYR A 115 -6.92 -6.50 0.50
N LEU A 116 -6.26 -7.44 1.18
CA LEU A 116 -5.33 -8.38 0.56
C LEU A 116 -6.13 -9.48 -0.12
N VAL A 117 -5.78 -9.79 -1.35
CA VAL A 117 -6.42 -10.84 -2.15
C VAL A 117 -5.79 -12.19 -1.79
N PRO A 118 -6.58 -13.22 -1.41
CA PRO A 118 -6.06 -14.55 -1.15
C PRO A 118 -5.47 -15.14 -2.44
N GLN A 119 -4.27 -15.71 -2.33
CA GLN A 119 -3.62 -16.40 -3.44
C GLN A 119 -3.97 -17.89 -3.42
N SER A 120 -4.27 -18.45 -4.57
CA SER A 120 -4.56 -19.89 -4.74
C SER A 120 -3.47 -20.64 -5.51
N THR A 121 -2.59 -19.92 -6.21
CA THR A 121 -1.48 -20.53 -6.95
C THR A 121 -0.29 -20.79 -6.02
N PRO A 122 0.48 -21.87 -6.24
CA PRO A 122 1.70 -22.13 -5.48
C PRO A 122 2.69 -20.97 -5.54
N GLU A 123 2.85 -20.31 -6.70
CA GLU A 123 3.73 -19.16 -6.82
C GLU A 123 3.22 -17.95 -6.01
N GLY A 124 1.92 -17.65 -6.10
CA GLY A 124 1.31 -16.54 -5.37
C GLY A 124 1.41 -16.74 -3.86
N LEU A 125 1.16 -17.95 -3.37
CA LEU A 125 1.31 -18.31 -1.96
C LEU A 125 2.75 -18.15 -1.48
N ALA A 126 3.74 -18.58 -2.28
CA ALA A 126 5.15 -18.41 -1.96
C ALA A 126 5.54 -16.92 -1.89
N ILE A 127 5.09 -16.11 -2.84
CA ILE A 127 5.38 -14.67 -2.90
C ILE A 127 4.72 -13.92 -1.74
N THR A 128 3.46 -14.23 -1.41
CA THR A 128 2.77 -13.65 -0.25
C THR A 128 3.41 -14.08 1.07
N SER A 129 3.80 -15.36 1.19
CA SER A 129 4.53 -15.87 2.35
C SER A 129 5.86 -15.13 2.53
N GLU A 130 6.63 -14.96 1.47
CA GLU A 130 7.88 -14.18 1.50
C GLU A 130 7.64 -12.74 1.96
N MET A 131 6.67 -12.04 1.37
CA MET A 131 6.35 -10.65 1.73
C MET A 131 5.99 -10.54 3.22
N MET A 132 5.14 -11.43 3.73
CA MET A 132 4.73 -11.44 5.13
C MET A 132 5.88 -11.79 6.06
N SER A 133 6.70 -12.80 5.72
CA SER A 133 7.89 -13.17 6.49
C SER A 133 8.90 -12.02 6.57
N ARG A 134 9.10 -11.27 5.48
CA ARG A 134 9.96 -10.08 5.48
C ARG A 134 9.39 -8.97 6.35
N TYR A 135 8.09 -8.70 6.25
CA TYR A 135 7.41 -7.71 7.08
C TYR A 135 7.54 -8.04 8.57
N ILE A 136 7.26 -9.29 8.95
CA ILE A 136 7.43 -9.84 10.29
C ILE A 136 8.88 -9.72 10.78
N GLY A 137 9.83 -10.08 9.90
CA GLY A 137 11.26 -10.02 10.16
C GLY A 137 11.83 -8.60 10.18
N ASN A 138 10.99 -7.56 10.10
CA ASN A 138 11.40 -6.15 10.05
C ASN A 138 12.34 -5.84 8.86
N LEU A 139 12.22 -6.60 7.78
CA LEU A 139 12.96 -6.40 6.54
C LEU A 139 12.15 -5.49 5.61
N GLU A 140 12.83 -4.48 5.09
CA GLU A 140 12.25 -3.59 4.09
C GLU A 140 11.92 -4.37 2.81
N THR A 141 10.70 -4.20 2.32
CA THR A 141 10.18 -4.89 1.15
C THR A 141 9.61 -3.86 0.20
N GLU A 142 10.19 -3.75 -0.98
CA GLU A 142 9.71 -2.81 -1.99
C GLU A 142 8.41 -3.34 -2.60
N THR A 143 7.34 -2.55 -2.50
CA THR A 143 6.03 -2.84 -3.09
C THR A 143 5.69 -1.78 -4.12
N ILE A 144 4.87 -2.15 -5.10
CA ILE A 144 4.47 -1.26 -6.17
C ILE A 144 2.98 -1.01 -6.04
N ALA A 145 2.58 0.24 -5.85
CA ALA A 145 1.19 0.66 -5.94
C ALA A 145 0.94 1.27 -7.33
N THR A 146 0.09 0.64 -8.12
CA THR A 146 -0.33 1.13 -9.43
C THR A 146 -1.72 1.73 -9.33
N GLY A 147 -1.98 2.84 -10.02
CA GLY A 147 -3.33 3.39 -10.07
C GLY A 147 -4.28 2.43 -10.80
N PHE A 148 -5.47 2.20 -10.24
CA PHE A 148 -6.46 1.31 -10.82
C PHE A 148 -7.64 2.09 -11.40
N GLU A 149 -8.27 2.92 -10.58
CA GLU A 149 -9.39 3.76 -10.97
C GLU A 149 -9.46 5.05 -10.15
N VAL A 150 -10.07 6.08 -10.72
CA VAL A 150 -10.45 7.31 -10.02
C VAL A 150 -11.89 7.68 -10.33
N LYS A 151 -12.65 7.98 -9.28
CA LYS A 151 -14.05 8.40 -9.35
C LYS A 151 -14.19 9.76 -8.66
N PRO A 152 -14.10 10.88 -9.41
CA PRO A 152 -14.16 12.23 -8.83
C PRO A 152 -15.47 12.51 -8.09
N ASP A 153 -16.60 12.02 -8.57
CA ASP A 153 -17.90 12.10 -7.89
C ASP A 153 -18.15 10.96 -6.88
N GLY A 154 -17.15 10.09 -6.68
CA GLY A 154 -17.23 8.91 -5.83
C GLY A 154 -17.93 7.70 -6.46
N VAL A 155 -18.54 7.85 -7.65
CA VAL A 155 -19.39 6.82 -8.27
C VAL A 155 -18.94 6.48 -9.69
N ASN A 156 -18.80 7.49 -10.55
CA ASN A 156 -18.48 7.35 -11.96
C ASN A 156 -16.98 7.57 -12.21
N SER A 157 -16.37 6.62 -12.90
CA SER A 157 -14.98 6.78 -13.34
C SER A 157 -14.92 7.74 -14.51
N VAL A 158 -13.90 8.60 -14.51
CA VAL A 158 -13.65 9.53 -15.61
C VAL A 158 -12.50 8.95 -16.44
N GLU A 159 -12.75 8.68 -17.72
CA GLU A 159 -11.84 7.86 -18.54
C GLU A 159 -10.47 8.53 -18.76
N TRP A 160 -10.43 9.83 -19.07
CA TRP A 160 -9.16 10.55 -19.25
C TRP A 160 -8.32 10.56 -17.97
N LEU A 161 -8.95 10.72 -16.81
CA LEU A 161 -8.28 10.76 -15.51
C LEU A 161 -7.87 9.35 -15.07
N SER A 162 -8.74 8.36 -15.27
CA SER A 162 -8.46 6.95 -14.97
C SER A 162 -7.31 6.43 -15.82
N THR A 163 -7.22 6.82 -17.10
CA THR A 163 -6.09 6.47 -17.97
C THR A 163 -4.79 7.05 -17.46
N ALA A 164 -4.80 8.31 -17.03
CA ALA A 164 -3.63 8.94 -16.44
C ALA A 164 -3.23 8.28 -15.11
N VAL A 165 -4.20 7.87 -14.30
CA VAL A 165 -3.98 7.23 -12.99
C VAL A 165 -3.45 5.81 -13.16
N LYS A 166 -3.90 5.07 -14.18
CA LYS A 166 -3.34 3.75 -14.51
C LYS A 166 -1.85 3.76 -14.82
N GLN A 167 -1.33 4.91 -15.26
CA GLN A 167 0.09 5.08 -15.48
C GLN A 167 0.85 5.36 -14.17
N LEU A 168 0.17 5.84 -13.12
CA LEU A 168 0.79 6.13 -11.84
C LEU A 168 1.34 4.84 -11.23
N LYS A 169 2.66 4.80 -11.08
CA LYS A 169 3.39 3.71 -10.45
C LYS A 169 4.18 4.28 -9.28
N LEU A 170 3.76 3.93 -8.09
CA LEU A 170 4.33 4.39 -6.83
C LEU A 170 5.16 3.25 -6.25
N THR A 171 6.44 3.50 -6.02
CA THR A 171 7.31 2.58 -5.30
C THR A 171 7.22 2.90 -3.81
N VAL A 172 6.82 1.92 -3.01
CA VAL A 172 6.58 2.08 -1.57
C VAL A 172 7.33 1.02 -0.80
N ALA A 173 8.21 1.46 0.10
CA ALA A 173 8.91 0.57 1.02
C ALA A 173 7.97 0.14 2.15
N LEU A 174 7.60 -1.15 2.15
CA LEU A 174 6.86 -1.78 3.23
C LEU A 174 7.83 -2.29 4.29
N LYS A 175 7.68 -1.79 5.51
CA LYS A 175 8.46 -2.21 6.68
C LYS A 175 7.58 -2.15 7.92
N SER A 176 7.74 -3.10 8.84
CA SER A 176 7.06 -3.04 10.12
C SER A 176 7.58 -1.86 10.94
N PRO A 177 6.72 -1.06 11.60
CA PRO A 177 7.15 0.06 12.44
C PRO A 177 8.01 -0.40 13.63
N ALA A 178 7.86 -1.66 14.07
CA ALA A 178 8.67 -2.29 15.11
C ALA A 178 8.87 -3.80 14.82
N PRO A 179 9.92 -4.43 15.38
CA PRO A 179 10.09 -5.88 15.30
C PRO A 179 8.87 -6.58 15.90
N LEU A 180 8.16 -7.37 15.09
CA LEU A 180 7.01 -8.12 15.57
C LEU A 180 7.49 -9.36 16.33
N GLN A 181 7.40 -9.32 17.65
CA GLN A 181 7.67 -10.49 18.50
C GLN A 181 6.46 -11.45 18.44
N LEU A 182 6.38 -12.24 17.38
CA LEU A 182 5.29 -13.20 17.18
C LEU A 182 5.34 -14.34 18.19
N ILE A 183 6.54 -14.88 18.48
CA ILE A 183 6.74 -15.91 19.50
C ILE A 183 7.25 -15.19 20.76
N LYS A 184 6.39 -15.04 21.76
CA LYS A 184 6.76 -14.45 23.05
C LYS A 184 7.48 -15.46 23.94
N ALA A 185 7.11 -16.73 23.85
CA ALA A 185 7.81 -17.82 24.53
C ALA A 185 7.57 -19.16 23.82
N LEU A 186 8.57 -20.03 23.82
CA LEU A 186 8.45 -21.43 23.44
C LEU A 186 8.63 -22.27 24.71
N ASN A 187 7.55 -22.88 25.18
CA ASN A 187 7.62 -23.86 26.25
C ASN A 187 7.79 -25.24 25.61
N LEU A 188 9.04 -25.69 25.52
CA LEU A 188 9.34 -27.09 25.27
C LEU A 188 8.99 -27.81 26.56
N GLY A 189 7.94 -28.63 26.55
CA GLY A 189 7.51 -29.39 27.73
C GLY A 189 8.56 -30.40 28.20
N ALA A 190 8.15 -31.58 28.67
CA ALA A 190 9.13 -32.57 29.10
C ALA A 190 9.97 -33.05 27.90
N LEU A 191 11.27 -32.78 27.95
CA LEU A 191 12.25 -33.33 27.02
C LEU A 191 12.60 -34.75 27.50
N GLY A 192 12.18 -35.75 26.73
CA GLY A 192 12.56 -37.14 26.88
C GLY A 192 13.78 -37.45 26.02
N LEU A 193 14.69 -38.27 26.54
CA LEU A 193 15.74 -38.90 25.75
C LEU A 193 15.41 -40.39 25.69
N THR A 194 15.17 -40.90 24.49
CA THR A 194 14.83 -42.31 24.27
C THR A 194 16.10 -43.06 23.87
N PHE A 195 16.56 -43.93 24.76
CA PHE A 195 17.70 -44.80 24.53
C PHE A 195 17.19 -46.17 24.07
N THR A 196 17.59 -46.59 22.88
CA THR A 196 17.42 -47.99 22.44
C THR A 196 18.79 -48.64 22.31
N PRO A 197 18.93 -49.97 22.48
CA PRO A 197 20.23 -50.63 22.36
C PRO A 197 21.01 -50.29 21.07
N PRO A 198 20.36 -50.13 19.89
CA PRO A 198 21.03 -49.67 18.67
C PRO A 198 21.48 -48.20 18.68
N THR A 199 20.80 -47.33 19.44
CA THR A 199 21.04 -45.87 19.47
C THR A 199 21.57 -45.39 20.83
N ALA A 200 22.18 -46.27 21.61
CA ALA A 200 22.58 -46.02 23.01
C ALA A 200 23.49 -44.79 23.20
N TYR A 201 24.24 -44.39 22.17
CA TYR A 201 25.11 -43.21 22.16
C TYR A 201 24.62 -42.09 21.22
N GLN A 202 23.44 -42.25 20.62
CA GLN A 202 22.73 -41.25 19.81
C GLN A 202 21.22 -41.31 20.15
N PRO A 203 20.84 -41.06 21.42
CA PRO A 203 19.44 -41.18 21.84
C PRO A 203 18.56 -40.19 21.07
N ALA A 204 17.35 -40.63 20.72
CA ALA A 204 16.38 -39.75 20.08
C ALA A 204 15.78 -38.82 21.13
N THR A 205 15.86 -37.51 20.90
CA THR A 205 15.18 -36.52 21.74
C THR A 205 13.71 -36.45 21.34
N THR A 206 12.82 -36.63 22.31
CA THR A 206 11.38 -36.44 22.16
C THR A 206 10.94 -35.29 23.06
N SER A 207 9.97 -34.49 22.65
CA SER A 207 9.37 -33.46 23.52
C SER A 207 7.86 -33.66 23.53
N THR A 208 7.28 -33.77 24.72
CA THR A 208 5.82 -33.85 24.87
C THR A 208 5.26 -32.46 25.21
N GLY A 209 4.26 -32.01 24.45
CA GLY A 209 3.53 -30.77 24.73
C GLY A 209 4.34 -29.50 24.50
N VAL A 210 4.94 -29.35 23.32
CA VAL A 210 5.51 -28.06 22.89
C VAL A 210 4.38 -27.04 22.77
N ILE A 211 4.39 -26.02 23.63
CA ILE A 211 3.42 -24.93 23.62
C ILE A 211 4.17 -23.64 23.26
N ALA A 212 3.90 -23.11 22.07
CA ALA A 212 4.36 -21.79 21.70
C ALA A 212 3.33 -20.74 22.14
N ASN A 213 3.73 -19.83 23.04
CA ASN A 213 2.96 -18.64 23.33
C ASN A 213 3.24 -17.62 22.24
N TYR A 214 2.26 -17.44 21.34
CA TYR A 214 2.35 -16.48 20.26
C TYR A 214 1.42 -15.29 20.52
N SER A 215 1.83 -14.12 20.02
CA SER A 215 1.01 -12.91 20.01
C SER A 215 1.02 -12.41 18.58
N LEU A 216 -0.10 -12.60 17.90
CA LEU A 216 -0.30 -11.99 16.60
C LEU A 216 -0.59 -10.50 16.81
N PRO A 217 -0.16 -9.62 15.90
CA PRO A 217 -0.72 -8.27 15.81
C PRO A 217 -2.25 -8.37 15.69
N ASP A 218 -2.97 -7.46 16.34
CA ASP A 218 -4.44 -7.47 16.39
C ASP A 218 -5.06 -7.68 15.00
N GLY A 219 -5.96 -8.67 14.89
CA GLY A 219 -6.78 -8.92 13.70
C GLY A 219 -6.36 -10.12 12.83
N PHE A 220 -5.25 -10.79 13.12
CA PHE A 220 -4.82 -11.96 12.32
C PHE A 220 -5.22 -13.29 12.97
N GLY A 221 -5.87 -14.17 12.20
CA GLY A 221 -6.04 -15.58 12.55
C GLY A 221 -5.08 -16.45 11.74
N PHE A 222 -3.83 -16.61 12.17
CA PHE A 222 -2.96 -17.64 11.58
C PHE A 222 -3.19 -18.97 12.29
N ASN A 223 -3.38 -20.04 11.51
CA ASN A 223 -3.26 -21.40 12.03
C ASN A 223 -1.78 -21.82 11.93
N ILE A 224 -1.05 -21.78 13.04
CA ILE A 224 0.35 -22.20 13.09
C ILE A 224 0.37 -23.72 13.30
N ALA A 225 0.68 -24.48 12.25
CA ALA A 225 0.89 -25.92 12.36
C ALA A 225 2.35 -26.20 12.71
N PHE A 226 2.60 -26.73 13.91
CA PHE A 226 3.90 -27.31 14.26
C PHE A 226 3.95 -28.73 13.69
N THR A 227 4.74 -28.95 12.65
CA THR A 227 5.09 -30.30 12.19
C THR A 227 6.22 -30.84 13.05
N GLN A 228 6.01 -32.02 13.66
CA GLN A 228 7.03 -32.80 14.37
C GLN A 228 8.06 -33.37 13.40
#